data_AF-A0A379U211-F1
#
_entry.id   AF-A0A379U211-F1
#
_cell.length_a   1.000
_cell.length_b   1.000
_cell.length_c   1.000
_cell.angle_alpha   90.00
_cell.angle_beta   90.00
_cell.angle_gamma   90.00
#
_symmetry.space_group_name_H-M   'P 1'
#
loop_
_entity.id
_entity.type
_entity.pdbx_description
1 polymer ?
#
loop_
_entity_poly.entity_id
_entity_poly.type
_entity_poly.pdbx_seq_one_letter_code
_entity_poly.pdbx_strand_id
1 'polypeptide(L)'
;MFTGSTEVATLLQRNIATRLDAQGRPIPLIAETGGMNAMIVDSSALTEQVVVDVLASAFDSAGQRCSALRVLCLQDDIAEHTLKMLRGAMAECRMGNPGRLTTDIGPVIDSEAKANIERHIQTMRAKGRPVFQAARENSEDAQEWQTGTFVMPTLIELENFAELEKEVFGPVLHVVRYNRNHLATLIDQINASGYGLTLGVHTRIDETIAQVTGSAHVGNLYVNRNMVGAVVGVQPFGGEGLSGTGPKAGGPLYLYRLLAHRPSNALNTTLTRQDARYPVDAQLKTTLLAPLTALTQWAADRPALQMLCQQFADLAQAGTQRLLPGPTGERNTWTLLPRERVLCLADDEQDALAQLAAVLAVGSQALWPDDAFHRDLAKCLPAAAAARVQFAKAETLMAQPFDAVIFHGDSDKLRTVCEAVAAREGAIVSVQGFARGESNMLLERLYIERSLSVNTAAAGGNASLMTIG
;
A
#
# COMPACT_ATOMS: atom_id res chain seq x y z
N MET A 1 14.29 -3.24 -10.54
CA MET A 1 12.88 -3.59 -10.27
C MET A 1 12.89 -4.96 -9.63
N PHE A 2 12.15 -5.15 -8.54
CA PHE A 2 12.13 -6.37 -7.76
C PHE A 2 10.71 -6.68 -7.28
N THR A 3 10.34 -7.95 -7.31
CA THR A 3 9.12 -8.46 -6.68
C THR A 3 9.47 -9.73 -5.93
N GLY A 4 9.18 -9.78 -4.63
CA GLY A 4 9.57 -10.90 -3.77
C GLY A 4 9.47 -10.55 -2.28
N SER A 5 10.26 -11.21 -1.43
CA SER A 5 10.17 -10.98 0.02
C SER A 5 10.76 -9.64 0.46
N THR A 6 10.26 -9.11 1.59
CA THR A 6 10.74 -7.87 2.20
C THR A 6 12.22 -7.98 2.60
N GLU A 7 12.67 -9.15 3.06
CA GLU A 7 14.07 -9.41 3.43
C GLU A 7 15.01 -9.25 2.24
N VAL A 8 14.67 -9.87 1.09
CA VAL A 8 15.49 -9.78 -0.12
C VAL A 8 15.48 -8.36 -0.69
N ALA A 9 14.33 -7.69 -0.67
CA ALA A 9 14.23 -6.29 -1.10
C ALA A 9 15.14 -5.37 -0.26
N THR A 10 15.19 -5.59 1.06
CA THR A 10 16.06 -4.85 1.99
C THR A 10 17.54 -5.09 1.70
N LEU A 11 17.94 -6.34 1.44
CA LEU A 11 19.30 -6.66 1.01
C LEU A 11 19.67 -5.95 -0.30
N LEU A 12 18.75 -5.93 -1.27
CA LEU A 12 18.95 -5.21 -2.53
C LEU A 12 19.11 -3.71 -2.30
N GLN A 13 18.27 -3.09 -1.46
CA GLN A 13 18.38 -1.67 -1.12
C GLN A 13 19.77 -1.34 -0.53
N ARG A 14 20.25 -2.14 0.43
CA ARG A 14 21.58 -1.97 1.04
C ARG A 14 22.71 -2.10 0.01
N ASN A 15 22.62 -3.10 -0.87
CA ASN A 15 23.62 -3.33 -1.91
C ASN A 15 23.70 -2.17 -2.91
N ILE A 16 22.57 -1.53 -3.24
CA ILE A 16 22.55 -0.43 -4.20
C ILE A 16 22.86 0.94 -3.57
N ALA A 17 22.69 1.09 -2.26
CA ALA A 17 22.84 2.38 -1.55
C ALA A 17 24.25 2.98 -1.63
N THR A 18 25.27 2.14 -1.82
CA THR A 18 26.68 2.55 -1.98
C THR A 18 27.01 3.10 -3.37
N ARG A 19 26.03 3.07 -4.29
CA ARG A 19 26.20 3.40 -5.72
C ARG A 19 25.36 4.61 -6.11
N LEU A 20 25.92 5.43 -7.00
CA LEU A 20 25.21 6.50 -7.70
C LEU A 20 25.32 6.27 -9.21
N ASP A 21 24.38 6.81 -9.97
CA ASP A 21 24.43 6.77 -11.44
C ASP A 21 25.46 7.77 -12.01
N ALA A 22 25.56 7.83 -13.34
CA ALA A 22 26.50 8.72 -14.03
C ALA A 22 26.20 10.22 -13.82
N GLN A 23 25.00 10.56 -13.32
CA GLN A 23 24.57 11.91 -12.98
C GLN A 23 24.67 12.17 -11.48
N GLY A 24 25.28 11.27 -10.71
CA GLY A 24 25.44 11.38 -9.26
C GLY A 24 24.13 11.20 -8.48
N ARG A 25 23.11 10.52 -9.05
CA ARG A 25 21.81 10.28 -8.40
C ARG A 25 21.72 8.87 -7.81
N PRO A 26 20.84 8.64 -6.81
CA PRO A 26 20.63 7.30 -6.27
C PRO A 26 20.05 6.35 -7.31
N ILE A 27 20.56 5.12 -7.36
CA ILE A 27 20.05 4.08 -8.26
C ILE A 27 18.57 3.80 -7.98
N PRO A 28 17.66 3.90 -8.96
CA PRO A 28 16.25 3.63 -8.74
C PRO A 28 15.98 2.17 -8.35
N LEU A 29 15.28 1.98 -7.23
CA LEU A 29 14.66 0.71 -6.85
C LEU A 29 13.15 0.88 -6.84
N ILE A 30 12.48 -0.05 -7.51
CA ILE A 30 11.06 -0.36 -7.33
C ILE A 30 11.06 -1.75 -6.72
N ALA A 31 10.56 -1.86 -5.49
CA ALA A 31 10.42 -3.13 -4.78
C ALA A 31 8.95 -3.30 -4.39
N GLU A 32 8.31 -4.32 -4.96
CA GLU A 32 6.98 -4.77 -4.58
C GLU A 32 7.13 -6.01 -3.69
N THR A 33 6.65 -5.95 -2.46
CA THR A 33 6.91 -6.97 -1.44
C THR A 33 5.62 -7.59 -0.90
N GLY A 34 5.72 -8.36 0.19
CA GLY A 34 4.61 -9.13 0.75
C GLY A 34 3.50 -8.30 1.40
N GLY A 35 2.51 -8.98 1.98
CA GLY A 35 1.38 -8.33 2.63
C GLY A 35 0.78 -9.16 3.78
N MET A 36 0.32 -8.47 4.82
CA MET A 36 -0.54 -9.04 5.86
C MET A 36 -2.01 -8.71 5.58
N ASN A 37 -2.51 -9.19 4.45
CA ASN A 37 -3.79 -8.73 3.92
C ASN A 37 -4.97 -9.22 4.77
N ALA A 38 -5.91 -8.32 5.02
CA ALA A 38 -7.08 -8.61 5.84
C ALA A 38 -8.39 -8.44 5.08
N MET A 39 -9.46 -9.06 5.56
CA MET A 39 -10.82 -8.80 5.11
C MET A 39 -11.71 -8.56 6.32
N ILE A 40 -12.33 -7.40 6.41
CA ILE A 40 -13.27 -7.05 7.48
C ILE A 40 -14.69 -7.36 7.03
N VAL A 41 -15.42 -8.13 7.82
CA VAL A 41 -16.81 -8.49 7.55
C VAL A 41 -17.68 -8.06 8.73
N ASP A 42 -18.71 -7.27 8.47
CA ASP A 42 -19.69 -6.88 9.47
C ASP A 42 -20.99 -7.67 9.35
N SER A 43 -21.90 -7.50 10.30
CA SER A 43 -23.16 -8.24 10.37
C SER A 43 -24.16 -7.92 9.26
N SER A 44 -23.90 -6.92 8.42
CA SER A 44 -24.77 -6.56 7.29
C SER A 44 -24.42 -7.31 6.00
N ALA A 45 -23.25 -7.96 5.97
CA ALA A 45 -22.78 -8.71 4.82
C ALA A 45 -23.63 -9.97 4.56
N LEU A 46 -23.73 -10.38 3.29
CA LEU A 46 -24.33 -11.65 2.93
C LEU A 46 -23.31 -12.77 3.07
N THR A 47 -23.56 -13.73 3.95
CA THR A 47 -22.63 -14.82 4.29
C THR A 47 -22.16 -15.60 3.06
N GLU A 48 -23.06 -15.92 2.13
CA GLU A 48 -22.74 -16.69 0.93
C GLU A 48 -21.73 -15.95 0.03
N GLN A 49 -21.90 -14.63 -0.15
CA GLN A 49 -20.95 -13.81 -0.90
C GLN A 49 -19.59 -13.77 -0.19
N VAL A 50 -19.60 -13.55 1.12
CA VAL A 50 -18.37 -13.53 1.94
C VAL A 50 -17.62 -14.85 1.79
N VAL A 51 -18.28 -16.00 1.92
CA VAL A 51 -17.62 -17.31 1.85
C VAL A 51 -16.97 -17.54 0.48
N VAL A 52 -17.67 -17.21 -0.61
CA VAL A 52 -17.12 -17.34 -1.97
C VAL A 52 -15.89 -16.46 -2.14
N ASP A 53 -15.96 -15.20 -1.71
CA ASP A 53 -14.87 -14.25 -1.86
C ASP A 53 -13.67 -14.58 -0.94
N VAL A 54 -13.92 -15.12 0.26
CA VAL A 54 -12.90 -15.62 1.18
C VAL A 54 -12.17 -16.82 0.58
N LEU A 55 -12.88 -17.81 0.03
CA LEU A 55 -12.26 -18.98 -0.59
C LEU A 55 -11.35 -18.56 -1.76
N ALA A 56 -11.86 -17.72 -2.65
CA ALA A 56 -11.10 -17.19 -3.78
C ALA A 56 -9.89 -16.37 -3.31
N SER A 57 -10.03 -15.57 -2.25
CA SER A 57 -8.94 -14.71 -1.79
C SER A 57 -7.88 -15.45 -0.99
N ALA A 58 -8.24 -16.48 -0.21
CA ALA A 58 -7.32 -17.17 0.69
C ALA A 58 -6.65 -18.39 0.05
N PHE A 59 -7.37 -19.13 -0.81
CA PHE A 59 -6.95 -20.46 -1.25
C PHE A 59 -6.70 -20.60 -2.75
N ASP A 60 -7.17 -19.68 -3.60
CA ASP A 60 -6.77 -19.65 -5.01
C ASP A 60 -5.23 -19.63 -5.11
N SER A 61 -4.69 -20.40 -6.07
CA SER A 61 -3.26 -20.56 -6.28
C SER A 61 -2.52 -21.06 -5.02
N ALA A 62 -3.22 -21.85 -4.19
CA ALA A 62 -2.75 -22.31 -2.88
C ALA A 62 -2.31 -21.15 -1.97
N GLY A 63 -2.98 -20.00 -2.06
CA GLY A 63 -2.63 -18.81 -1.28
C GLY A 63 -1.27 -18.18 -1.63
N GLN A 64 -0.65 -18.57 -2.74
CA GLN A 64 0.65 -18.07 -3.21
C GLN A 64 0.50 -16.80 -4.05
N ARG A 65 -0.37 -15.89 -3.62
CA ARG A 65 -0.50 -14.54 -4.16
C ARG A 65 -0.08 -13.55 -3.07
N CYS A 66 0.66 -12.51 -3.43
CA CYS A 66 0.96 -11.43 -2.48
C CYS A 66 -0.32 -10.73 -1.98
N SER A 67 -1.40 -10.74 -2.77
CA SER A 67 -2.72 -10.21 -2.40
C SER A 67 -3.63 -11.19 -1.66
N ALA A 68 -3.19 -12.43 -1.42
CA ALA A 68 -4.04 -13.45 -0.78
C ALA A 68 -4.47 -13.01 0.62
N LEU A 69 -5.72 -13.33 0.97
CA LEU A 69 -6.30 -13.04 2.27
C LEU A 69 -5.58 -13.86 3.35
N ARG A 70 -4.93 -13.17 4.29
CA ARG A 70 -4.20 -13.78 5.42
C ARG A 70 -5.05 -13.81 6.69
N VAL A 71 -5.82 -12.75 6.93
CA VAL A 71 -6.63 -12.59 8.15
C VAL A 71 -8.06 -12.15 7.84
N LEU A 72 -9.02 -13.05 8.05
CA LEU A 72 -10.44 -12.73 8.01
C LEU A 72 -10.89 -12.22 9.39
N CYS A 73 -11.42 -11.00 9.43
CA CYS A 73 -11.92 -10.36 10.63
C CYS A 73 -13.45 -10.38 10.63
N LEU A 74 -14.07 -11.19 11.47
CA LEU A 74 -15.53 -11.38 11.52
C LEU A 74 -16.12 -10.66 12.73
N GLN A 75 -17.20 -9.92 12.52
CA GLN A 75 -17.98 -9.38 13.64
C GLN A 75 -18.55 -10.54 14.48
N ASP A 76 -18.50 -10.40 15.81
CA ASP A 76 -18.91 -11.45 16.77
C ASP A 76 -20.28 -12.07 16.43
N ASP A 77 -21.27 -11.23 16.08
CA ASP A 77 -22.66 -11.64 15.86
C ASP A 77 -22.85 -12.62 14.68
N ILE A 78 -21.94 -12.61 13.70
CA ILE A 78 -22.03 -13.46 12.49
C ILE A 78 -20.94 -14.53 12.42
N ALA A 79 -19.93 -14.47 13.29
CA ALA A 79 -18.73 -15.28 13.19
C ALA A 79 -19.02 -16.79 13.13
N GLU A 80 -19.83 -17.33 14.06
CA GLU A 80 -20.11 -18.77 14.12
C GLU A 80 -20.86 -19.28 12.87
N HIS A 81 -21.85 -18.50 12.41
CA HIS A 81 -22.64 -18.86 11.22
C HIS A 81 -21.77 -18.84 9.96
N THR A 82 -20.97 -17.77 9.77
CA THR A 82 -20.06 -17.64 8.63
C THR A 82 -18.98 -18.72 8.66
N LEU A 83 -18.38 -19.02 9.82
CA LEU A 83 -17.37 -20.06 9.95
C LEU A 83 -17.90 -21.46 9.67
N LYS A 84 -19.13 -21.76 10.07
CA LYS A 84 -19.77 -23.04 9.73
C LYS A 84 -19.90 -23.20 8.22
N MET A 85 -20.40 -22.16 7.51
CA MET A 85 -20.54 -22.20 6.06
C MET A 85 -19.18 -22.26 5.36
N LEU A 86 -18.20 -21.47 5.82
CA LEU A 86 -16.85 -21.45 5.28
C LEU A 86 -16.16 -22.82 5.40
N ARG A 87 -16.21 -23.46 6.57
CA ARG A 87 -15.63 -24.80 6.76
C ARG A 87 -16.29 -25.85 5.85
N GLY A 88 -17.60 -25.77 5.66
CA GLY A 88 -18.32 -26.62 4.71
C GLY A 88 -17.84 -26.41 3.28
N ALA A 89 -17.74 -25.14 2.85
CA ALA A 89 -17.30 -24.81 1.51
C ALA A 89 -15.81 -25.19 1.26
N MET A 90 -14.94 -25.03 2.27
CA MET A 90 -13.55 -25.53 2.21
C MET A 90 -13.48 -27.04 1.98
N ALA A 91 -14.36 -27.81 2.63
CA ALA A 91 -14.40 -29.27 2.48
C ALA A 91 -14.87 -29.73 1.09
N GLU A 92 -15.49 -28.85 0.30
CA GLU A 92 -15.90 -29.15 -1.09
C GLU A 92 -14.81 -28.82 -2.12
N CYS A 93 -13.81 -28.01 -1.77
CA CYS A 93 -12.70 -27.67 -2.67
C CYS A 93 -11.85 -28.90 -3.01
N ARG A 94 -11.60 -29.14 -4.29
CA ARG A 94 -10.73 -30.22 -4.78
C ARG A 94 -9.27 -29.74 -4.85
N MET A 95 -8.43 -30.30 -3.99
CA MET A 95 -6.98 -30.08 -4.03
C MET A 95 -6.29 -31.17 -4.86
N GLY A 96 -5.47 -30.82 -5.86
CA GLY A 96 -4.84 -31.83 -6.72
C GLY A 96 -4.00 -31.26 -7.86
N ASN A 97 -3.72 -32.07 -8.89
CA ASN A 97 -2.95 -31.64 -10.06
C ASN A 97 -3.67 -30.52 -10.85
N PRO A 98 -3.05 -29.33 -11.03
CA PRO A 98 -3.68 -28.19 -11.71
C PRO A 98 -3.89 -28.41 -13.22
N GLY A 99 -3.34 -29.49 -13.80
CA GLY A 99 -3.65 -29.90 -15.18
C GLY A 99 -5.08 -30.45 -15.37
N ARG A 100 -5.82 -30.69 -14.28
CA ARG A 100 -7.22 -31.13 -14.31
C ARG A 100 -8.15 -29.93 -14.11
N LEU A 101 -9.13 -29.76 -15.01
CA LEU A 101 -10.14 -28.70 -14.89
C LEU A 101 -10.94 -28.72 -13.58
N THR A 102 -11.01 -29.88 -12.93
CA THR A 102 -11.75 -30.07 -11.68
C THR A 102 -10.96 -29.68 -10.44
N THR A 103 -9.67 -29.33 -10.57
CA THR A 103 -8.82 -28.92 -9.45
C THR A 103 -9.06 -27.46 -9.13
N ASP A 104 -9.42 -27.18 -7.88
CA ASP A 104 -9.59 -25.82 -7.36
C ASP A 104 -8.27 -25.30 -6.76
N ILE A 105 -7.50 -26.17 -6.09
CA ILE A 105 -6.31 -25.79 -5.32
C ILE A 105 -5.12 -26.68 -5.72
N GLY A 106 -4.07 -26.06 -6.26
CA GLY A 106 -2.84 -26.74 -6.67
C GLY A 106 -1.83 -26.97 -5.53
N PRO A 107 -0.62 -27.46 -5.84
CA PRO A 107 0.47 -27.59 -4.87
C PRO A 107 1.09 -26.23 -4.52
N VAL A 108 1.82 -26.20 -3.40
CA VAL A 108 2.79 -25.13 -3.13
C VAL A 108 4.08 -25.37 -3.93
N ILE A 109 4.86 -24.32 -4.15
CA ILE A 109 5.92 -24.29 -5.16
C ILE A 109 7.01 -25.34 -4.95
N ASP A 110 7.42 -25.59 -3.70
CA ASP A 110 8.49 -26.53 -3.36
C ASP A 110 8.36 -27.09 -1.93
N SER A 111 9.30 -27.96 -1.56
CA SER A 111 9.33 -28.64 -0.27
C SER A 111 9.71 -27.71 0.89
N GLU A 112 10.47 -26.65 0.64
CA GLU A 112 10.84 -25.66 1.66
C GLU A 112 9.61 -24.83 2.05
N ALA A 113 8.86 -24.35 1.06
CA ALA A 113 7.58 -23.68 1.25
C ALA A 113 6.60 -24.57 2.04
N LYS A 114 6.43 -25.83 1.61
CA LYS A 114 5.58 -26.81 2.32
C LYS A 114 5.99 -26.94 3.79
N ALA A 115 7.27 -27.19 4.05
CA ALA A 115 7.78 -27.38 5.41
C ALA A 115 7.62 -26.13 6.29
N ASN A 116 7.83 -24.93 5.72
CA ASN A 116 7.66 -23.67 6.44
C ASN A 116 6.18 -23.43 6.81
N ILE A 117 5.26 -23.69 5.89
CA ILE A 117 3.82 -23.55 6.12
C ILE A 117 3.33 -24.58 7.16
N GLU A 118 3.71 -25.86 7.00
CA GLU A 118 3.33 -26.91 7.94
C GLU A 118 3.88 -26.64 9.36
N ARG A 119 5.11 -26.12 9.47
CA ARG A 119 5.69 -25.72 10.76
C ARG A 119 4.87 -24.62 11.44
N HIS A 120 4.40 -23.63 10.68
CA HIS A 120 3.51 -22.58 11.20
C HIS A 120 2.20 -23.18 11.73
N ILE A 121 1.56 -24.05 10.94
CA ILE A 121 0.31 -24.72 11.34
C ILE A 121 0.50 -25.52 12.64
N GLN A 122 1.58 -26.29 12.74
CA GLN A 122 1.88 -27.06 13.96
C GLN A 122 2.19 -26.15 15.16
N THR A 123 2.88 -25.03 14.93
CA THR A 123 3.16 -24.04 15.98
C THR A 123 1.86 -23.46 16.53
N MET A 124 0.90 -23.10 15.68
CA MET A 124 -0.40 -22.59 16.12
C MET A 124 -1.23 -23.66 16.85
N ARG A 125 -1.20 -24.92 16.38
CA ARG A 125 -1.78 -26.07 17.09
C ARG A 125 -1.19 -26.23 18.49
N ALA A 126 0.13 -26.16 18.61
CA ALA A 126 0.84 -26.30 19.88
C ALA A 126 0.54 -25.13 20.85
N LYS A 127 0.23 -23.94 20.33
CA LYS A 127 -0.30 -22.81 21.11
C LYS A 127 -1.76 -22.98 21.55
N GLY A 128 -2.42 -24.08 21.16
CA GLY A 128 -3.82 -24.36 21.51
C GLY A 128 -4.84 -23.67 20.60
N ARG A 129 -4.42 -23.12 19.47
CA ARG A 129 -5.34 -22.47 18.51
C ARG A 129 -6.19 -23.52 17.80
N PRO A 130 -7.50 -23.28 17.61
CA PRO A 130 -8.33 -24.14 16.77
C PRO A 130 -7.79 -24.15 15.33
N VAL A 131 -7.56 -25.36 14.79
CA VAL A 131 -7.10 -25.56 13.42
C VAL A 131 -8.05 -26.50 12.70
N PHE A 132 -8.63 -26.02 11.60
CA PHE A 132 -9.46 -26.80 10.70
C PHE A 132 -8.74 -26.98 9.37
N GLN A 133 -8.68 -28.21 8.87
CA GLN A 133 -8.06 -28.54 7.58
C GLN A 133 -9.00 -29.47 6.82
N ALA A 134 -9.35 -29.10 5.60
CA ALA A 134 -10.20 -29.92 4.76
C ALA A 134 -9.99 -29.60 3.28
N ALA A 135 -10.16 -30.64 2.47
CA ALA A 135 -10.41 -30.60 1.04
C ALA A 135 -11.28 -31.81 0.71
N ARG A 136 -11.94 -31.79 -0.44
CA ARG A 136 -12.79 -32.89 -0.89
C ARG A 136 -11.98 -34.16 -1.05
N GLU A 137 -12.43 -35.24 -0.41
CA GLU A 137 -11.78 -36.53 -0.53
C GLU A 137 -11.89 -37.08 -1.96
N ASN A 138 -10.75 -37.48 -2.51
CA ASN A 138 -10.65 -38.17 -3.78
C ASN A 138 -9.43 -39.08 -3.74
N SER A 139 -9.60 -40.36 -4.10
CA SER A 139 -8.53 -41.35 -3.97
C SER A 139 -7.35 -41.10 -4.89
N GLU A 140 -7.57 -40.53 -6.07
CA GLU A 140 -6.48 -40.19 -7.00
C GLU A 140 -5.67 -39.01 -6.45
N ASP A 141 -6.35 -37.97 -5.99
CA ASP A 141 -5.67 -36.78 -5.46
C ASP A 141 -4.93 -37.11 -4.15
N ALA A 142 -5.50 -37.94 -3.28
CA ALA A 142 -4.86 -38.36 -2.02
C ALA A 142 -3.52 -39.08 -2.22
N GLN A 143 -3.34 -39.82 -3.31
CA GLN A 143 -2.06 -40.43 -3.66
C GLN A 143 -1.04 -39.38 -4.13
N GLU A 144 -1.49 -38.39 -4.90
CA GLU A 144 -0.64 -37.27 -5.35
C GLU A 144 -0.20 -36.38 -4.18
N TRP A 145 -1.04 -36.19 -3.16
CA TRP A 145 -0.69 -35.40 -1.98
C TRP A 145 0.53 -35.94 -1.22
N GLN A 146 0.75 -37.25 -1.27
CA GLN A 146 1.89 -37.92 -0.62
C GLN A 146 3.20 -37.75 -1.38
N THR A 147 3.13 -37.59 -2.70
CA THR A 147 4.31 -37.51 -3.58
C THR A 147 4.63 -36.09 -4.02
N GLY A 148 3.64 -35.18 -4.00
CA GLY A 148 3.79 -33.77 -4.32
C GLY A 148 3.92 -32.85 -3.10
N THR A 149 4.12 -31.56 -3.39
CA THR A 149 4.24 -30.49 -2.39
C THR A 149 2.87 -29.86 -2.12
N PHE A 150 1.95 -30.63 -1.56
CA PHE A 150 0.62 -30.14 -1.20
C PHE A 150 0.54 -29.74 0.27
N VAL A 151 -0.19 -28.67 0.56
CA VAL A 151 -0.58 -28.25 1.90
C VAL A 151 -2.10 -28.13 1.92
N MET A 152 -2.75 -28.88 2.81
CA MET A 152 -4.21 -28.86 2.95
C MET A 152 -4.70 -27.43 3.25
N PRO A 153 -5.76 -26.93 2.60
CA PRO A 153 -6.36 -25.64 2.94
C PRO A 153 -6.70 -25.58 4.42
N THR A 154 -6.18 -24.57 5.10
CA THR A 154 -6.16 -24.49 6.56
C THR A 154 -6.82 -23.22 7.04
N LEU A 155 -7.67 -23.34 8.05
CA LEU A 155 -8.25 -22.24 8.82
C LEU A 155 -7.76 -22.31 10.25
N ILE A 156 -7.22 -21.20 10.77
CA ILE A 156 -6.72 -21.07 12.15
C ILE A 156 -7.46 -19.92 12.84
N GLU A 157 -8.11 -20.19 13.96
CA GLU A 157 -8.73 -19.13 14.78
C GLU A 157 -7.69 -18.54 15.74
N LEU A 158 -7.51 -17.21 15.68
CA LEU A 158 -6.61 -16.43 16.54
C LEU A 158 -7.42 -15.70 17.62
N GLU A 159 -6.80 -15.41 18.76
CA GLU A 159 -7.36 -14.51 19.78
C GLU A 159 -7.37 -13.05 19.31
N ASN A 160 -6.30 -12.62 18.63
CA ASN A 160 -6.20 -11.25 18.11
C ASN A 160 -5.27 -11.16 16.90
N PHE A 161 -5.35 -10.03 16.19
CA PHE A 161 -4.60 -9.79 14.96
C PHE A 161 -3.07 -9.84 15.15
N ALA A 162 -2.57 -9.40 16.30
CA ALA A 162 -1.14 -9.28 16.56
C ALA A 162 -0.43 -10.64 16.75
N GLU A 163 -1.17 -11.75 16.90
CA GLU A 163 -0.56 -13.09 16.96
C GLU A 163 0.13 -13.52 15.65
N LEU A 164 -0.21 -12.86 14.53
CA LEU A 164 0.40 -13.11 13.23
C LEU A 164 1.45 -12.05 12.91
N GLU A 165 2.69 -12.32 13.31
CA GLU A 165 3.81 -11.37 13.18
C GLU A 165 4.41 -11.30 11.75
N LYS A 166 4.29 -12.38 10.97
CA LYS A 166 4.93 -12.50 9.65
C LYS A 166 4.00 -13.16 8.64
N GLU A 167 4.17 -12.81 7.38
CA GLU A 167 3.41 -13.42 6.28
C GLU A 167 3.68 -14.93 6.20
N VAL A 168 2.60 -15.70 6.04
CA VAL A 168 2.65 -17.13 5.72
C VAL A 168 2.17 -17.30 4.29
N PHE A 169 3.11 -17.53 3.37
CA PHE A 169 2.85 -17.57 1.93
C PHE A 169 2.32 -18.94 1.48
N GLY A 170 1.08 -19.26 1.86
CA GLY A 170 0.44 -20.54 1.57
C GLY A 170 -1.07 -20.54 1.84
N PRO A 171 -1.75 -21.70 1.73
CA PRO A 171 -3.21 -21.81 1.84
C PRO A 171 -3.64 -21.85 3.32
N VAL A 172 -3.26 -20.83 4.08
CA VAL A 172 -3.56 -20.69 5.52
C VAL A 172 -4.30 -19.39 5.77
N LEU A 173 -5.59 -19.53 6.08
CA LEU A 173 -6.45 -18.43 6.50
C LEU A 173 -6.46 -18.33 8.02
N HIS A 174 -6.20 -17.14 8.55
CA HIS A 174 -6.40 -16.85 9.96
C HIS A 174 -7.74 -16.15 10.16
N VAL A 175 -8.39 -16.37 11.29
CA VAL A 175 -9.65 -15.73 11.64
C VAL A 175 -9.51 -15.03 12.97
N VAL A 176 -9.90 -13.77 13.02
CA VAL A 176 -10.04 -12.97 14.24
C VAL A 176 -11.50 -12.54 14.37
N ARG A 177 -12.05 -12.60 15.58
CA ARG A 177 -13.37 -12.04 15.87
C ARG A 177 -13.23 -10.64 16.45
N TYR A 178 -14.19 -9.77 16.16
CA TYR A 178 -14.20 -8.43 16.73
C TYR A 178 -15.61 -7.95 17.08
N ASN A 179 -15.70 -7.14 18.13
CA ASN A 179 -16.92 -6.43 18.46
C ASN A 179 -17.07 -5.19 17.55
N ARG A 180 -18.28 -4.87 17.08
CA ARG A 180 -18.51 -3.71 16.18
C ARG A 180 -17.99 -2.39 16.73
N ASN A 181 -18.03 -2.20 18.04
CA ASN A 181 -17.52 -1.01 18.73
C ASN A 181 -15.99 -0.87 18.66
N HIS A 182 -15.27 -1.95 18.35
CA HIS A 182 -13.82 -2.00 18.23
C HIS A 182 -13.33 -1.97 16.78
N LEU A 183 -14.19 -1.64 15.81
CA LEU A 183 -13.78 -1.55 14.40
C LEU A 183 -12.60 -0.58 14.19
N ALA A 184 -12.62 0.58 14.85
CA ALA A 184 -11.51 1.54 14.75
C ALA A 184 -10.18 0.92 15.23
N THR A 185 -10.21 0.29 16.41
CA THR A 185 -9.04 -0.39 16.97
C THR A 185 -8.55 -1.54 16.08
N LEU A 186 -9.46 -2.27 15.42
CA LEU A 186 -9.07 -3.32 14.47
C LEU A 186 -8.36 -2.73 13.24
N ILE A 187 -8.82 -1.60 12.71
CA ILE A 187 -8.15 -0.91 11.59
C ILE A 187 -6.76 -0.44 12.04
N ASP A 188 -6.63 0.09 13.26
CA ASP A 188 -5.34 0.48 13.82
C ASP A 188 -4.38 -0.72 13.95
N GLN A 189 -4.87 -1.89 14.36
CA GLN A 189 -4.08 -3.12 14.41
C GLN A 189 -3.61 -3.58 13.03
N ILE A 190 -4.47 -3.49 12.01
CA ILE A 190 -4.12 -3.81 10.62
C ILE A 190 -3.01 -2.87 10.14
N ASN A 191 -3.17 -1.56 10.36
CA ASN A 191 -2.18 -0.54 9.99
C ASN A 191 -0.85 -0.75 10.75
N ALA A 192 -0.91 -1.13 12.02
CA ALA A 192 0.26 -1.37 12.87
C ALA A 192 1.10 -2.59 12.47
N SER A 193 0.58 -3.47 11.60
CA SER A 193 1.38 -4.56 11.02
C SER A 193 2.56 -4.07 10.17
N GLY A 194 2.51 -2.80 9.75
CA GLY A 194 3.49 -2.18 8.86
C GLY A 194 3.33 -2.57 7.39
N TYR A 195 2.52 -3.58 7.07
CA TYR A 195 2.12 -3.93 5.71
C TYR A 195 0.92 -3.11 5.25
N GLY A 196 0.76 -2.98 3.93
CA GLY A 196 -0.26 -2.12 3.35
C GLY A 196 -0.60 -2.48 1.91
N LEU A 197 -0.80 -3.77 1.60
CA LEU A 197 -1.01 -4.23 0.21
C LEU A 197 -2.50 -4.30 -0.16
N THR A 198 -3.24 -5.31 0.27
CA THR A 198 -4.68 -5.45 -0.01
C THR A 198 -5.54 -5.49 1.27
N LEU A 199 -6.72 -4.89 1.22
CA LEU A 199 -7.75 -4.97 2.27
C LEU A 199 -9.15 -5.11 1.65
N GLY A 200 -9.86 -6.15 2.09
CA GLY A 200 -11.26 -6.37 1.74
C GLY A 200 -12.19 -5.82 2.81
N VAL A 201 -13.37 -5.35 2.41
CA VAL A 201 -14.47 -5.06 3.33
C VAL A 201 -15.78 -5.57 2.76
N HIS A 202 -16.49 -6.37 3.54
CA HIS A 202 -17.87 -6.78 3.25
C HIS A 202 -18.82 -6.10 4.24
N THR A 203 -19.63 -5.19 3.70
CA THR A 203 -20.65 -4.43 4.43
C THR A 203 -21.62 -3.79 3.44
N ARG A 204 -22.87 -3.61 3.86
CA ARG A 204 -23.90 -2.85 3.14
C ARG A 204 -24.09 -1.44 3.72
N ILE A 205 -23.28 -1.05 4.71
CA ILE A 205 -23.40 0.22 5.42
C ILE A 205 -22.35 1.20 4.90
N ASP A 206 -22.79 2.27 4.24
CA ASP A 206 -21.90 3.29 3.66
C ASP A 206 -20.97 3.93 4.69
N GLU A 207 -21.45 4.14 5.92
CA GLU A 207 -20.63 4.66 7.02
C GLU A 207 -19.46 3.73 7.37
N THR A 208 -19.70 2.41 7.39
CA THR A 208 -18.63 1.42 7.60
C THR A 208 -17.63 1.43 6.45
N ILE A 209 -18.10 1.52 5.19
CA ILE A 209 -17.21 1.62 4.01
C ILE A 209 -16.33 2.87 4.14
N ALA A 210 -16.93 4.02 4.43
CA ALA A 210 -16.22 5.29 4.57
C ALA A 210 -15.19 5.25 5.72
N GLN A 211 -15.58 4.69 6.88
CA GLN A 211 -14.67 4.54 8.02
C GLN A 211 -13.46 3.67 7.68
N VAL A 212 -13.66 2.49 7.08
CA VAL A 212 -12.57 1.57 6.71
C VAL A 212 -11.68 2.17 5.63
N THR A 213 -12.27 2.62 4.52
CA THR A 213 -11.50 3.14 3.37
C THR A 213 -10.80 4.46 3.66
N GLY A 214 -11.33 5.27 4.58
CA GLY A 214 -10.70 6.53 5.00
C GLY A 214 -9.58 6.37 6.02
N SER A 215 -9.59 5.28 6.80
CA SER A 215 -8.62 5.07 7.90
C SER A 215 -7.55 4.01 7.61
N ALA A 216 -7.80 3.11 6.67
CA ALA A 216 -6.86 2.04 6.33
C ALA A 216 -5.64 2.56 5.54
N HIS A 217 -4.46 2.08 5.91
CA HIS A 217 -3.17 2.40 5.29
C HIS A 217 -2.77 1.29 4.33
N VAL A 218 -3.49 1.21 3.20
CA VAL A 218 -3.39 0.11 2.25
C VAL A 218 -3.48 0.61 0.81
N GLY A 219 -2.70 0.00 -0.08
CA GLY A 219 -2.63 0.40 -1.49
C GLY A 219 -3.84 -0.03 -2.31
N ASN A 220 -4.46 -1.17 -2.04
CA ASN A 220 -5.57 -1.72 -2.82
C ASN A 220 -6.74 -2.13 -1.90
N LEU A 221 -7.86 -1.42 -2.00
CA LEU A 221 -9.10 -1.63 -1.26
C LEU A 221 -10.16 -2.29 -2.14
N TYR A 222 -10.86 -3.27 -1.58
CA TYR A 222 -11.91 -4.03 -2.26
C TYR A 222 -13.18 -4.06 -1.42
N VAL A 223 -14.30 -3.62 -1.98
CA VAL A 223 -15.59 -3.55 -1.26
C VAL A 223 -16.59 -4.53 -1.88
N ASN A 224 -17.10 -5.45 -1.05
CA ASN A 224 -18.09 -6.47 -1.38
C ASN A 224 -17.69 -7.38 -2.56
N ARG A 225 -16.42 -7.80 -2.57
CA ARG A 225 -15.82 -8.68 -3.58
C ARG A 225 -14.54 -9.30 -3.02
N ASN A 226 -14.02 -10.32 -3.69
CA ASN A 226 -12.67 -10.81 -3.45
C ASN A 226 -11.59 -9.71 -3.61
N MET A 227 -10.45 -9.96 -2.99
CA MET A 227 -9.33 -9.00 -2.90
C MET A 227 -8.08 -9.42 -3.69
N VAL A 228 -8.27 -10.31 -4.67
CA VAL A 228 -7.22 -10.84 -5.55
C VAL A 228 -7.52 -10.49 -7.00
N GLY A 229 -6.57 -10.77 -7.91
CA GLY A 229 -6.82 -10.60 -9.35
C GLY A 229 -6.94 -9.14 -9.83
N ALA A 230 -6.15 -8.23 -9.26
CA ALA A 230 -6.09 -6.84 -9.72
C ALA A 230 -5.81 -6.76 -11.23
N VAL A 231 -6.60 -5.96 -11.94
CA VAL A 231 -6.55 -5.82 -13.40
C VAL A 231 -5.75 -4.57 -13.76
N VAL A 232 -4.77 -4.74 -14.65
CA VAL A 232 -3.93 -3.66 -15.17
C VAL A 232 -4.77 -2.51 -15.72
N GLY A 233 -4.47 -1.28 -15.30
CA GLY A 233 -5.19 -0.07 -15.73
C GLY A 233 -6.57 0.14 -15.08
N VAL A 234 -7.09 -0.84 -14.32
CA VAL A 234 -8.39 -0.74 -13.64
C VAL A 234 -8.21 -0.70 -12.12
N GLN A 235 -7.37 -1.59 -11.57
CA GLN A 235 -6.90 -1.52 -10.19
C GLN A 235 -5.37 -1.53 -10.18
N PRO A 236 -4.69 -0.40 -10.46
CA PRO A 236 -3.25 -0.28 -10.30
C PRO A 236 -2.81 -0.94 -8.98
N PHE A 237 -1.79 -1.79 -9.05
CA PHE A 237 -1.46 -2.73 -7.98
C PHE A 237 -0.13 -2.40 -7.34
N GLY A 238 -0.10 -2.41 -6.01
CA GLY A 238 1.09 -2.13 -5.20
C GLY A 238 0.70 -1.59 -3.83
N GLY A 239 1.56 -1.76 -2.84
CA GLY A 239 1.27 -1.42 -1.45
C GLY A 239 1.97 -0.16 -0.94
N GLU A 240 1.78 0.11 0.35
CA GLU A 240 2.55 1.08 1.15
C GLU A 240 3.28 0.38 2.32
N GLY A 241 4.21 1.08 2.97
CA GLY A 241 4.99 0.52 4.08
C GLY A 241 5.88 -0.67 3.67
N LEU A 242 5.80 -1.76 4.43
CA LEU A 242 6.54 -3.01 4.19
C LEU A 242 6.12 -3.73 2.91
N SER A 243 5.01 -3.32 2.28
CA SER A 243 4.46 -3.94 1.07
C SER A 243 5.01 -3.38 -0.24
N GLY A 244 5.71 -2.25 -0.20
CA GLY A 244 6.47 -1.82 -1.36
C GLY A 244 6.82 -0.35 -1.38
N THR A 245 7.68 0.00 -2.33
CA THR A 245 8.12 1.38 -2.55
C THR A 245 7.16 2.17 -3.42
N GLY A 246 6.35 1.48 -4.23
CA GLY A 246 5.72 2.04 -5.41
C GLY A 246 6.74 2.52 -6.46
N PRO A 247 6.28 3.16 -7.55
CA PRO A 247 4.87 3.35 -7.93
C PRO A 247 4.16 2.04 -8.29
N LYS A 248 2.82 2.06 -8.33
CA LYS A 248 1.99 0.89 -8.61
C LYS A 248 2.22 0.32 -10.01
N ALA A 249 2.41 -0.99 -10.09
CA ALA A 249 2.41 -1.72 -11.35
C ALA A 249 1.05 -1.61 -12.04
N GLY A 250 1.06 -1.48 -13.37
CA GLY A 250 -0.16 -1.26 -14.16
C GLY A 250 -0.85 0.10 -13.92
N GLY A 251 -0.21 1.00 -13.17
CA GLY A 251 -0.64 2.38 -12.95
C GLY A 251 0.08 3.40 -13.84
N PRO A 252 -0.43 4.64 -13.91
CA PRO A 252 0.10 5.67 -14.80
C PRO A 252 1.49 6.20 -14.37
N LEU A 253 1.89 6.01 -13.11
CA LEU A 253 3.18 6.50 -12.60
C LEU A 253 4.36 5.58 -12.91
N TYR A 254 4.10 4.30 -13.24
CA TYR A 254 5.11 3.26 -13.26
C TYR A 254 6.27 3.54 -14.22
N LEU A 255 5.96 3.89 -15.47
CA LEU A 255 6.96 4.11 -16.51
C LEU A 255 7.84 5.33 -16.23
N TYR A 256 7.30 6.37 -15.57
CA TYR A 256 8.08 7.56 -15.24
C TYR A 256 9.24 7.27 -14.30
N ARG A 257 9.11 6.24 -13.45
CA ARG A 257 10.18 5.81 -12.55
C ARG A 257 11.36 5.15 -13.28
N LEU A 258 11.16 4.72 -14.52
CA LEU A 258 12.14 4.04 -15.35
C LEU A 258 12.85 5.00 -16.33
N LEU A 259 12.47 6.27 -16.36
CA LEU A 259 13.08 7.29 -17.22
C LEU A 259 14.17 8.04 -16.46
N ALA A 260 15.38 8.11 -17.05
CA ALA A 260 16.44 8.96 -16.52
C ALA A 260 16.13 10.46 -16.73
N HIS A 261 15.45 10.80 -17.83
CA HIS A 261 15.08 12.17 -18.17
C HIS A 261 13.66 12.21 -18.73
N ARG A 262 12.89 13.23 -18.32
CA ARG A 262 11.54 13.52 -18.82
C ARG A 262 11.25 15.02 -18.71
N PRO A 263 10.36 15.57 -19.54
CA PRO A 263 9.80 16.90 -19.29
C PRO A 263 9.16 16.97 -17.90
N SER A 264 9.29 18.10 -17.20
CA SER A 264 8.78 18.30 -15.84
C SER A 264 7.27 18.05 -15.76
N ASN A 265 6.53 18.52 -16.76
CA ASN A 265 5.07 18.38 -16.90
C ASN A 265 4.60 17.07 -17.56
N ALA A 266 5.48 16.08 -17.76
CA ALA A 266 5.14 14.87 -18.51
C ALA A 266 3.99 14.08 -17.85
N LEU A 267 3.97 13.99 -16.51
CA LEU A 267 2.90 13.34 -15.77
C LEU A 267 1.57 14.09 -15.93
N ASN A 268 1.56 15.41 -15.69
CA ASN A 268 0.38 16.24 -15.87
C ASN A 268 -0.20 16.09 -17.29
N THR A 269 0.65 16.09 -18.31
CA THR A 269 0.21 15.89 -19.70
C THR A 269 -0.56 14.57 -19.88
N THR A 270 -0.12 13.49 -19.24
CA THR A 270 -0.82 12.19 -19.28
C THR A 270 -2.14 12.26 -18.51
N LEU A 271 -2.14 12.84 -17.31
CA LEU A 271 -3.33 12.92 -16.47
C LEU A 271 -4.39 13.87 -17.05
N THR A 272 -4.02 15.02 -17.61
CA THR A 272 -4.94 15.94 -18.28
C THR A 272 -5.71 15.25 -19.42
N ARG A 273 -5.08 14.32 -20.15
CA ARG A 273 -5.76 13.54 -21.21
C ARG A 273 -6.83 12.59 -20.64
N GLN A 274 -6.58 12.03 -19.46
CA GLN A 274 -7.57 11.22 -18.76
C GLN A 274 -8.69 12.10 -18.20
N ASP A 275 -8.33 13.21 -17.58
CA ASP A 275 -9.26 14.16 -16.93
C ASP A 275 -10.19 14.83 -17.96
N ALA A 276 -9.77 14.92 -19.23
CA ALA A 276 -10.63 15.36 -20.33
C ALA A 276 -11.77 14.38 -20.68
N ARG A 277 -11.68 13.12 -20.24
CA ARG A 277 -12.70 12.08 -20.51
C ARG A 277 -13.62 11.84 -19.31
N TYR A 278 -13.06 11.93 -18.10
CA TYR A 278 -13.79 11.70 -16.86
C TYR A 278 -13.46 12.80 -15.86
N PRO A 279 -14.46 13.35 -15.14
CA PRO A 279 -14.20 14.39 -14.15
C PRO A 279 -13.27 13.87 -13.05
N VAL A 280 -12.30 14.70 -12.67
CA VAL A 280 -11.42 14.48 -11.53
C VAL A 280 -12.01 15.14 -10.29
N ASP A 281 -12.06 14.41 -9.17
CA ASP A 281 -12.31 15.02 -7.87
C ASP A 281 -11.00 15.58 -7.33
N ALA A 282 -10.98 16.87 -7.00
CA ALA A 282 -9.82 17.59 -6.49
C ALA A 282 -10.15 18.39 -5.21
N GLN A 283 -11.23 18.05 -4.49
CA GLN A 283 -11.62 18.79 -3.28
C GLN A 283 -10.52 18.75 -2.20
N LEU A 284 -9.92 17.58 -1.98
CA LEU A 284 -8.83 17.42 -1.02
C LEU A 284 -7.58 18.20 -1.45
N LYS A 285 -7.27 18.24 -2.75
CA LYS A 285 -6.11 18.99 -3.29
C LYS A 285 -6.13 20.46 -2.85
N THR A 286 -7.28 21.12 -2.90
CA THR A 286 -7.42 22.53 -2.49
C THR A 286 -7.01 22.73 -1.02
N THR A 287 -7.41 21.80 -0.15
CA THR A 287 -7.05 21.85 1.28
C THR A 287 -5.57 21.58 1.50
N LEU A 288 -5.00 20.61 0.77
CA LEU A 288 -3.58 20.25 0.88
C LEU A 288 -2.65 21.37 0.42
N LEU A 289 -3.05 22.20 -0.55
CA LEU A 289 -2.24 23.30 -1.08
C LEU A 289 -2.20 24.55 -0.20
N ALA A 290 -3.07 24.67 0.82
CA ALA A 290 -3.15 25.89 1.63
C ALA A 290 -1.82 26.32 2.28
N PRO A 291 -1.00 25.42 2.86
CA PRO A 291 0.34 25.77 3.36
C PRO A 291 1.29 26.28 2.29
N LEU A 292 1.28 25.69 1.08
CA LEU A 292 2.09 26.16 -0.03
C LEU A 292 1.66 27.56 -0.47
N THR A 293 0.35 27.82 -0.58
CA THR A 293 -0.18 29.15 -0.91
C THR A 293 0.31 30.21 0.08
N ALA A 294 0.33 29.90 1.39
CA ALA A 294 0.88 30.80 2.40
C ALA A 294 2.39 31.03 2.20
N LEU A 295 3.16 29.99 1.86
CA LEU A 295 4.58 30.12 1.54
C LEU A 295 4.82 30.98 0.28
N THR A 296 4.01 30.81 -0.78
CA THR A 296 4.05 31.61 -2.01
C THR A 296 3.82 33.09 -1.74
N GLN A 297 2.86 33.42 -0.86
CA GLN A 297 2.56 34.80 -0.46
C GLN A 297 3.69 35.40 0.38
N TRP A 298 4.23 34.63 1.33
CA TRP A 298 5.39 35.04 2.12
C TRP A 298 6.64 35.27 1.26
N ALA A 299 6.79 34.52 0.17
CA ALA A 299 7.89 34.65 -0.78
C ALA A 299 7.75 35.84 -1.76
N ALA A 300 6.88 36.82 -1.50
CA ALA A 300 6.64 37.97 -2.40
C ALA A 300 7.93 38.73 -2.79
N ASP A 301 8.84 38.93 -1.84
CA ASP A 301 10.13 39.59 -2.07
C ASP A 301 11.24 38.59 -2.48
N ARG A 302 10.87 37.35 -2.81
CA ARG A 302 11.77 36.23 -3.16
C ARG A 302 11.32 35.60 -4.50
N PRO A 303 11.53 36.27 -5.65
CA PRO A 303 10.92 35.86 -6.93
C PRO A 303 11.21 34.42 -7.35
N ALA A 304 12.43 33.92 -7.11
CA ALA A 304 12.82 32.55 -7.44
C ALA A 304 12.00 31.51 -6.65
N LEU A 305 11.82 31.73 -5.35
CA LEU A 305 11.03 30.83 -4.50
C LEU A 305 9.54 30.93 -4.84
N GLN A 306 9.03 32.13 -5.10
CA GLN A 306 7.64 32.32 -5.49
C GLN A 306 7.30 31.58 -6.79
N MET A 307 8.18 31.69 -7.81
CA MET A 307 8.03 30.97 -9.07
C MET A 307 8.09 29.45 -8.87
N LEU A 308 8.99 28.98 -8.01
CA LEU A 308 9.10 27.56 -7.70
C LEU A 308 7.84 27.02 -6.99
N CYS A 309 7.29 27.78 -6.03
CA CYS A 309 6.04 27.40 -5.36
C CYS A 309 4.89 27.32 -6.36
N GLN A 310 4.76 28.28 -7.28
CA GLN A 310 3.73 28.24 -8.32
C GLN A 310 3.90 27.03 -9.25
N GLN A 311 5.13 26.76 -9.68
CA GLN A 311 5.44 25.59 -10.50
C GLN A 311 5.04 24.29 -9.80
N PHE A 312 5.36 24.14 -8.51
CA PHE A 312 4.97 22.94 -7.77
C PHE A 312 3.46 22.86 -7.53
N ALA A 313 2.76 23.97 -7.30
CA ALA A 313 1.30 23.99 -7.21
C ALA A 313 0.64 23.48 -8.50
N ASP A 314 1.16 23.89 -9.66
CA ASP A 314 0.66 23.48 -10.97
C ASP A 314 0.93 21.98 -11.25
N LEU A 315 2.09 21.48 -10.80
CA LEU A 315 2.49 20.08 -10.96
C LEU A 315 1.85 19.14 -9.92
N ALA A 316 1.42 19.65 -8.77
CA ALA A 316 0.87 18.84 -7.69
C ALA A 316 -0.39 18.06 -8.10
N GLN A 317 -0.44 16.78 -7.74
CA GLN A 317 -1.57 15.89 -8.01
C GLN A 317 -2.12 15.20 -6.75
N ALA A 318 -1.50 15.43 -5.58
CA ALA A 318 -2.01 14.91 -4.33
C ALA A 318 -3.40 15.49 -4.00
N GLY A 319 -4.24 14.67 -3.38
CA GLY A 319 -5.64 14.97 -3.12
C GLY A 319 -6.55 14.90 -4.34
N THR A 320 -6.09 14.27 -5.44
CA THR A 320 -6.95 14.00 -6.60
C THR A 320 -7.43 12.55 -6.60
N GLN A 321 -8.69 12.34 -6.98
CA GLN A 321 -9.30 11.03 -7.22
C GLN A 321 -9.85 10.97 -8.64
N ARG A 322 -9.55 9.86 -9.34
CA ARG A 322 -9.98 9.61 -10.71
C ARG A 322 -10.77 8.32 -10.78
N LEU A 323 -11.85 8.33 -11.57
CA LEU A 323 -12.51 7.11 -12.00
C LEU A 323 -11.63 6.40 -13.05
N LEU A 324 -11.43 5.09 -12.87
CA LEU A 324 -10.76 4.25 -13.85
C LEU A 324 -11.81 3.47 -14.66
N PRO A 325 -11.73 3.44 -16.00
CA PRO A 325 -12.60 2.64 -16.83
C PRO A 325 -12.52 1.17 -16.42
N GLY A 326 -13.66 0.51 -16.26
CA GLY A 326 -13.75 -0.87 -15.81
C GLY A 326 -15.05 -1.54 -16.27
N PRO A 327 -15.29 -2.79 -15.84
CA PRO A 327 -16.51 -3.51 -16.18
C PRO A 327 -17.75 -2.85 -15.56
N THR A 328 -18.92 -3.14 -16.14
CA THR A 328 -20.20 -2.78 -15.52
C THR A 328 -20.39 -3.55 -14.22
N GLY A 329 -21.11 -2.97 -13.25
CA GLY A 329 -21.30 -3.56 -11.93
C GLY A 329 -20.12 -3.35 -10.99
N GLU A 330 -19.15 -2.55 -11.41
CA GLU A 330 -17.96 -2.21 -10.63
C GLU A 330 -17.64 -0.73 -10.76
N ARG A 331 -17.21 -0.11 -9.66
CA ARG A 331 -16.66 1.25 -9.65
C ARG A 331 -15.22 1.19 -9.17
N ASN A 332 -14.30 1.63 -10.03
CA ASN A 332 -12.87 1.66 -9.73
C ASN A 332 -12.38 3.09 -9.66
N THR A 333 -11.73 3.42 -8.55
CA THR A 333 -11.15 4.75 -8.34
C THR A 333 -9.68 4.62 -7.98
N TRP A 334 -8.91 5.64 -8.38
CA TRP A 334 -7.50 5.77 -8.08
C TRP A 334 -7.26 7.16 -7.50
N THR A 335 -6.69 7.19 -6.30
CA THR A 335 -6.44 8.39 -5.52
C THR A 335 -4.95 8.57 -5.28
N LEU A 336 -4.48 9.81 -5.43
CA LEU A 336 -3.14 10.21 -5.06
C LEU A 336 -3.19 10.93 -3.72
N LEU A 337 -2.46 10.42 -2.73
CA LEU A 337 -2.37 10.97 -1.38
C LEU A 337 -0.92 11.39 -1.08
N PRO A 338 -0.71 12.33 -0.15
CA PRO A 338 0.64 12.63 0.32
C PRO A 338 1.23 11.44 1.06
N ARG A 339 2.54 11.20 0.88
CA ARG A 339 3.34 10.54 1.92
C ARG A 339 3.29 11.38 3.19
N GLU A 340 3.32 10.75 4.36
CA GLU A 340 3.08 11.45 5.62
C GLU A 340 4.23 12.42 5.93
N ARG A 341 5.47 11.90 5.93
CA ARG A 341 6.65 12.67 6.34
C ARG A 341 7.84 12.49 5.40
N VAL A 342 8.47 13.60 5.05
CA VAL A 342 9.64 13.66 4.15
C VAL A 342 10.83 14.22 4.92
N LEU A 343 11.91 13.46 5.01
CA LEU A 343 13.17 13.95 5.56
C LEU A 343 13.82 14.90 4.55
N CYS A 344 14.03 16.14 4.97
CA CYS A 344 14.58 17.21 4.15
C CYS A 344 15.98 17.57 4.68
N LEU A 345 17.00 17.36 3.84
CA LEU A 345 18.40 17.60 4.15
C LEU A 345 18.98 18.62 3.17
N ALA A 346 19.15 19.86 3.63
CA ALA A 346 19.84 20.94 2.94
C ALA A 346 20.72 21.69 3.94
N ASP A 347 21.81 22.29 3.47
CA ASP A 347 22.72 23.09 4.30
C ASP A 347 22.71 24.60 3.97
N ASP A 348 21.78 25.04 3.12
CA ASP A 348 21.52 26.44 2.82
C ASP A 348 20.02 26.76 2.73
N GLU A 349 19.69 28.05 2.87
CA GLU A 349 18.32 28.54 2.94
C GLU A 349 17.54 28.31 1.64
N GLN A 350 18.19 28.47 0.49
CA GLN A 350 17.53 28.37 -0.81
C GLN A 350 17.03 26.94 -1.03
N ASP A 351 17.89 25.95 -0.80
CA ASP A 351 17.56 24.55 -1.00
C ASP A 351 16.60 24.03 0.09
N ALA A 352 16.75 24.47 1.34
CA ALA A 352 15.81 24.13 2.41
C ALA A 352 14.39 24.60 2.09
N LEU A 353 14.23 25.81 1.55
CA LEU A 353 12.94 26.36 1.13
C LEU A 353 12.41 25.70 -0.15
N ALA A 354 13.29 25.32 -1.09
CA ALA A 354 12.90 24.57 -2.27
C ALA A 354 12.34 23.19 -1.91
N GLN A 355 13.00 22.47 -1.00
CA GLN A 355 12.52 21.19 -0.46
C GLN A 355 11.19 21.36 0.27
N LEU A 356 11.06 22.39 1.11
CA LEU A 356 9.81 22.68 1.81
C LEU A 356 8.68 22.95 0.82
N ALA A 357 8.90 23.77 -0.21
CA ALA A 357 7.90 24.04 -1.24
C ALA A 357 7.41 22.76 -1.92
N ALA A 358 8.31 21.83 -2.26
CA ALA A 358 7.92 20.54 -2.84
C ALA A 358 7.09 19.69 -1.87
N VAL A 359 7.47 19.63 -0.59
CA VAL A 359 6.75 18.90 0.46
C VAL A 359 5.35 19.49 0.69
N LEU A 360 5.23 20.82 0.78
CA LEU A 360 3.96 21.51 0.97
C LEU A 360 3.05 21.39 -0.26
N ALA A 361 3.60 21.34 -1.48
CA ALA A 361 2.82 21.16 -2.70
C ALA A 361 2.08 19.83 -2.73
N VAL A 362 2.66 18.80 -2.11
CA VAL A 362 2.05 17.48 -1.98
C VAL A 362 1.11 17.41 -0.76
N GLY A 363 1.33 18.25 0.25
CA GLY A 363 0.57 18.24 1.51
C GLY A 363 1.21 17.38 2.61
N SER A 364 2.47 16.95 2.41
CA SER A 364 3.27 16.19 3.35
C SER A 364 3.82 17.06 4.50
N GLN A 365 4.42 16.44 5.50
CA GLN A 365 5.19 17.12 6.56
C GLN A 365 6.69 17.05 6.26
N ALA A 366 7.41 18.15 6.50
CA ALA A 366 8.87 18.19 6.41
C ALA A 366 9.47 17.80 7.76
N LEU A 367 10.43 16.89 7.76
CA LEU A 367 11.28 16.61 8.91
C LEU A 367 12.64 17.26 8.70
N TRP A 368 12.98 18.22 9.54
CA TRP A 368 14.26 18.92 9.54
C TRP A 368 15.18 18.47 10.68
N PRO A 369 16.51 18.55 10.46
CA PRO A 369 17.47 18.51 11.55
C PRO A 369 17.16 19.60 12.59
N ASP A 370 17.27 19.23 13.85
CA ASP A 370 17.11 20.15 14.98
C ASP A 370 18.41 20.92 15.25
N ASP A 371 18.73 21.89 14.38
CA ASP A 371 19.87 22.79 14.52
C ASP A 371 19.45 24.27 14.47
N ALA A 372 20.41 25.17 14.77
CA ALA A 372 20.14 26.61 14.83
C ALA A 372 19.64 27.15 13.48
N PHE A 373 20.23 26.69 12.37
CA PHE A 373 19.89 27.15 11.03
C PHE A 373 18.43 26.83 10.68
N HIS A 374 18.00 25.57 10.83
CA HIS A 374 16.62 25.15 10.53
C HIS A 374 15.61 25.77 11.51
N ARG A 375 15.97 25.93 12.79
CA ARG A 375 15.10 26.59 13.78
C ARG A 375 14.89 28.07 13.46
N ASP A 376 15.94 28.78 13.07
CA ASP A 376 15.84 30.20 12.74
C ASP A 376 15.09 30.40 11.44
N LEU A 377 15.29 29.53 10.44
CA LEU A 377 14.49 29.54 9.22
C LEU A 377 13.00 29.32 9.52
N ALA A 378 12.64 28.35 10.36
CA ALA A 378 11.25 28.06 10.69
C ALA A 378 10.53 29.20 11.41
N LYS A 379 11.22 30.00 12.23
CA LYS A 379 10.64 31.19 12.88
C LYS A 379 10.20 32.25 11.87
N CYS A 380 10.85 32.29 10.71
CA CYS A 380 10.54 33.25 9.65
C CYS A 380 9.39 32.79 8.75
N LEU A 381 9.02 31.51 8.77
CA LEU A 381 7.98 30.95 7.92
C LEU A 381 6.56 31.42 8.32
N PRO A 382 5.62 31.49 7.37
CA PRO A 382 4.22 31.72 7.69
C PRO A 382 3.67 30.55 8.52
N ALA A 383 2.76 30.84 9.46
CA ALA A 383 2.26 29.86 10.43
C ALA A 383 1.75 28.55 9.80
N ALA A 384 1.05 28.63 8.66
CA ALA A 384 0.54 27.45 7.95
C ALA A 384 1.65 26.54 7.40
N ALA A 385 2.78 27.11 6.95
CA ALA A 385 3.96 26.35 6.51
C ALA A 385 4.75 25.84 7.71
N ALA A 386 4.97 26.67 8.74
CA ALA A 386 5.67 26.29 9.96
C ALA A 386 4.98 25.10 10.68
N ALA A 387 3.65 25.05 10.68
CA ALA A 387 2.87 23.94 11.24
C ALA A 387 3.10 22.58 10.53
N ARG A 388 3.73 22.59 9.35
CA ARG A 388 4.09 21.39 8.58
C ARG A 388 5.55 20.98 8.74
N VAL A 389 6.31 21.68 9.57
CA VAL A 389 7.72 21.38 9.86
C VAL A 389 7.81 20.70 11.22
N GLN A 390 8.51 19.57 11.26
CA GLN A 390 8.89 18.88 12.48
C GLN A 390 10.42 18.84 12.59
N PHE A 391 10.92 18.71 13.81
CA PHE A 391 12.35 18.68 14.10
C PHE A 391 12.75 17.39 14.77
N ALA A 392 13.94 16.90 14.46
CA ALA A 392 14.57 15.84 15.22
C ALA A 392 16.08 16.05 15.36
N LYS A 393 16.60 15.70 16.53
CA LYS A 393 18.02 15.81 16.83
C LYS A 393 18.83 14.89 15.94
N ALA A 394 20.04 15.31 15.56
CA ALA A 394 20.90 14.58 14.64
C ALA A 394 21.09 13.11 15.02
N GLU A 395 21.21 12.81 16.32
CA GLU A 395 21.41 11.46 16.85
C GLU A 395 20.19 10.55 16.69
N THR A 396 19.00 11.14 16.57
CA THR A 396 17.71 10.45 16.49
C THR A 396 17.02 10.61 15.15
N LEU A 397 17.58 11.41 14.24
CA LEU A 397 16.95 11.82 12.98
C LEU A 397 16.59 10.61 12.11
N MET A 398 17.52 9.65 11.97
CA MET A 398 17.30 8.42 11.20
C MET A 398 16.36 7.42 11.90
N ALA A 399 16.14 7.57 13.20
CA ALA A 399 15.19 6.75 13.96
C ALA A 399 13.74 7.27 13.86
N GLN A 400 13.54 8.53 13.45
CA GLN A 400 12.20 9.08 13.26
C GLN A 400 11.47 8.43 12.08
N PRO A 401 10.14 8.26 12.13
CA PRO A 401 9.38 7.78 10.98
C PRO A 401 9.43 8.81 9.85
N PHE A 402 9.75 8.35 8.63
CA PHE A 402 9.67 9.12 7.38
C PHE A 402 9.59 8.18 6.19
N ASP A 403 8.87 8.60 5.15
CA ASP A 403 8.49 7.78 4.00
C ASP A 403 9.29 8.10 2.73
N ALA A 404 9.98 9.24 2.72
CA ALA A 404 10.81 9.70 1.62
C ALA A 404 11.95 10.61 2.15
N VAL A 405 13.01 10.75 1.37
CA VAL A 405 14.11 11.68 1.64
C VAL A 405 14.33 12.58 0.43
N ILE A 406 14.53 13.87 0.69
CA ILE A 406 15.07 14.82 -0.28
C ILE A 406 16.39 15.36 0.29
N PHE A 407 17.45 15.24 -0.50
CA PHE A 407 18.79 15.69 -0.15
C PHE A 407 19.30 16.68 -1.19
N HIS A 408 19.86 17.80 -0.75
CA HIS A 408 20.66 18.71 -1.57
C HIS A 408 22.09 18.76 -1.02
N GLY A 409 23.09 18.59 -1.89
CA GLY A 409 24.50 18.62 -1.50
C GLY A 409 25.41 17.91 -2.50
N ASP A 410 26.58 17.47 -2.03
CA ASP A 410 27.53 16.72 -2.85
C ASP A 410 27.22 15.21 -2.90
N SER A 411 27.78 14.53 -3.89
CA SER A 411 27.56 13.09 -4.13
C SER A 411 28.10 12.19 -3.02
N ASP A 412 29.14 12.59 -2.28
CA ASP A 412 29.71 11.75 -1.22
C ASP A 412 28.81 11.77 0.03
N LYS A 413 28.29 12.94 0.38
CA LYS A 413 27.24 13.08 1.41
C LYS A 413 25.96 12.36 1.00
N LEU A 414 25.54 12.46 -0.27
CA LEU A 414 24.36 11.75 -0.76
C LEU A 414 24.50 10.24 -0.60
N ARG A 415 25.67 9.67 -0.92
CA ARG A 415 25.95 8.24 -0.71
C ARG A 415 25.83 7.85 0.76
N THR A 416 26.40 8.66 1.65
CA THR A 416 26.30 8.47 3.10
C THR A 416 24.84 8.49 3.57
N VAL A 417 24.02 9.40 3.03
CA VAL A 417 22.58 9.46 3.30
C VAL A 417 21.86 8.21 2.77
N CYS A 418 22.15 7.76 1.55
CA CYS A 418 21.58 6.53 1.01
C CYS A 418 21.90 5.31 1.87
N GLU A 419 23.14 5.18 2.32
CA GLU A 419 23.58 4.09 3.20
C GLU A 419 22.88 4.14 4.56
N ALA A 420 22.80 5.33 5.18
CA ALA A 420 22.10 5.53 6.44
C ALA A 420 20.61 5.18 6.33
N VAL A 421 19.96 5.59 5.24
CA VAL A 421 18.54 5.29 4.97
C VAL A 421 18.32 3.79 4.74
N ALA A 422 19.22 3.11 3.99
CA ALA A 422 19.12 1.68 3.73
C ALA A 422 19.49 0.80 4.95
N ALA A 423 20.20 1.35 5.93
CA ALA A 423 20.50 0.68 7.18
C ALA A 423 19.30 0.64 8.14
N ARG A 424 18.29 1.50 7.94
CA ARG A 424 17.08 1.54 8.76
C ARG A 424 16.32 0.21 8.70
N GLU A 425 15.67 -0.13 9.79
CA GLU A 425 14.67 -1.20 9.83
C GLU A 425 13.31 -0.68 9.34
N GLY A 426 12.47 -1.57 8.83
CA GLY A 426 11.12 -1.25 8.37
C GLY A 426 11.03 -1.06 6.85
N ALA A 427 10.15 -0.15 6.42
CA ALA A 427 9.83 0.08 5.02
C ALA A 427 11.03 0.63 4.22
N ILE A 428 11.13 0.23 2.95
CA ILE A 428 12.14 0.75 2.04
C ILE A 428 11.79 2.19 1.67
N VAL A 429 12.66 3.12 2.05
CA VAL A 429 12.49 4.56 1.80
C VAL A 429 13.27 5.01 0.58
N SER A 430 12.61 5.81 -0.27
CA SER A 430 13.17 6.36 -1.50
C SER A 430 13.93 7.67 -1.24
N VAL A 431 15.16 7.78 -1.75
CA VAL A 431 15.98 9.00 -1.66
C VAL A 431 15.99 9.75 -2.99
N GLN A 432 15.65 11.03 -2.98
CA GLN A 432 15.91 11.96 -4.08
C GLN A 432 17.15 12.79 -3.73
N GLY A 433 18.19 12.72 -4.55
CA GLY A 433 19.42 13.48 -4.35
C GLY A 433 19.59 14.55 -5.42
N PHE A 434 19.96 15.75 -4.99
CA PHE A 434 20.13 16.95 -5.81
C PHE A 434 21.46 17.65 -5.51
N ALA A 435 22.03 18.28 -6.52
CA ALA A 435 23.13 19.22 -6.31
C ALA A 435 22.56 20.54 -5.78
N ARG A 436 23.43 21.37 -5.16
CA ARG A 436 22.98 22.65 -4.61
C ARG A 436 22.35 23.55 -5.68
N GLY A 437 21.22 24.16 -5.36
CA GLY A 437 20.47 25.07 -6.25
C GLY A 437 19.62 24.39 -7.32
N GLU A 438 19.61 23.06 -7.41
CA GLU A 438 18.68 22.35 -8.29
C GLU A 438 17.24 22.41 -7.73
N SER A 439 16.26 22.53 -8.62
CA SER A 439 14.85 22.72 -8.22
C SER A 439 13.87 21.76 -8.90
N ASN A 440 14.38 20.81 -9.67
CA ASN A 440 13.60 19.84 -10.45
C ASN A 440 13.16 18.61 -9.64
N MET A 441 12.70 18.82 -8.40
CA MET A 441 12.19 17.76 -7.54
C MET A 441 10.96 17.08 -8.14
N LEU A 442 10.94 15.74 -8.05
CA LEU A 442 9.88 14.92 -8.62
C LEU A 442 8.78 14.71 -7.56
N LEU A 443 7.68 15.45 -7.67
CA LEU A 443 6.56 15.38 -6.72
C LEU A 443 5.90 14.00 -6.70
N GLU A 444 5.89 13.28 -7.82
CA GLU A 444 5.28 11.95 -7.88
C GLU A 444 5.99 10.88 -7.05
N ARG A 445 7.23 11.16 -6.63
CA ARG A 445 7.96 10.31 -5.67
C ARG A 445 7.53 10.54 -4.22
N LEU A 446 6.73 11.56 -3.97
CA LEU A 446 6.17 11.90 -2.66
C LEU A 446 4.69 11.50 -2.53
N TYR A 447 4.12 10.85 -3.56
CA TYR A 447 2.76 10.34 -3.50
C TYR A 447 2.69 8.92 -2.93
N ILE A 448 1.56 8.63 -2.32
CA ILE A 448 0.98 7.31 -2.12
C ILE A 448 -0.15 7.16 -3.13
N GLU A 449 -0.19 6.02 -3.81
CA GLU A 449 -1.30 5.68 -4.70
C GLU A 449 -2.25 4.73 -3.96
N ARG A 450 -3.56 5.00 -3.97
CA ARG A 450 -4.58 4.06 -3.46
C ARG A 450 -5.59 3.74 -4.54
N SER A 451 -5.85 2.46 -4.74
CA SER A 451 -6.91 1.96 -5.62
C SER A 451 -8.07 1.43 -4.78
N LEU A 452 -9.29 1.81 -5.15
CA LEU A 452 -10.52 1.32 -4.52
C LEU A 452 -11.43 0.74 -5.59
N SER A 453 -11.73 -0.56 -5.48
CA SER A 453 -12.67 -1.28 -6.33
C SER A 453 -13.92 -1.65 -5.52
N VAL A 454 -15.08 -1.17 -5.96
CA VAL A 454 -16.38 -1.40 -5.33
C VAL A 454 -17.25 -2.23 -6.25
N ASN A 455 -17.72 -3.38 -5.78
CA ASN A 455 -18.76 -4.15 -6.45
C ASN A 455 -20.11 -3.44 -6.24
N THR A 456 -20.57 -2.72 -7.26
CA THR A 456 -21.84 -1.99 -7.23
C THR A 456 -23.04 -2.90 -7.50
N ALA A 457 -22.80 -4.16 -7.92
CA ALA A 457 -23.82 -5.17 -8.13
C ALA A 457 -24.03 -6.11 -6.92
N ALA A 458 -23.33 -5.88 -5.79
CA ALA A 458 -23.39 -6.75 -4.61
C ALA A 458 -24.80 -6.91 -4.01
N ALA A 459 -25.69 -5.94 -4.26
CA ALA A 459 -27.10 -6.00 -3.85
C ALA A 459 -27.96 -6.97 -4.70
N GLY A 460 -27.39 -7.62 -5.71
CA GLY A 460 -28.09 -8.58 -6.58
C GLY A 460 -28.56 -8.01 -7.92
N GLY A 461 -28.12 -6.81 -8.29
CA GLY A 461 -28.46 -6.16 -9.56
C GLY A 461 -27.62 -4.91 -9.82
N ASN A 462 -27.57 -4.45 -11.07
CA ASN A 462 -26.82 -3.26 -11.45
C ASN A 462 -27.77 -2.11 -11.84
N ALA A 463 -27.87 -1.11 -10.97
CA ALA A 463 -28.73 0.05 -11.17
C ALA A 463 -28.44 0.82 -12.46
N SER A 464 -27.17 0.91 -12.90
CA SER A 464 -26.81 1.65 -14.12
C SER A 464 -27.28 0.95 -15.40
N LEU A 465 -27.47 -0.38 -15.36
CA LEU A 465 -27.97 -1.15 -16.49
C LEU A 465 -29.51 -1.09 -16.59
N MET A 466 -30.21 -0.78 -15.51
CA MET A 466 -31.67 -0.65 -15.53
C MET A 466 -32.16 0.55 -16.36
N THR A 467 -31.27 1.52 -16.62
CA THR A 467 -31.56 2.73 -17.40
C THR A 467 -31.08 2.66 -18.86
N ILE A 468 -30.47 1.56 -19.27
CA ILE A 468 -29.98 1.36 -20.65
C ILE A 468 -30.94 0.39 -21.35
N GLY A 469 -31.66 0.89 -22.36
CA GLY A 469 -32.67 0.16 -23.13
C GLY A 469 -32.52 0.33 -24.63
#